data_AF-A0A344WH35-F1
#
_entry.id   AF-A0A344WH35-F1
#
_cell.length_a   1.000
_cell.length_b   1.000
_cell.length_c   1.000
_cell.angle_alpha   90.00
_cell.angle_beta   90.00
_cell.angle_gamma   90.00
#
_symmetry.space_group_name_H-M   'P 1'
#
loop_
_entity.id
_entity.type
_entity.pdbx_description
1 polymer ?
#
loop_
_entity_poly.entity_id
_entity_poly.type
_entity_poly.pdbx_seq_one_letter_code
_entity_poly.pdbx_strand_id
1 'polypeptide(L)'
;MTEAQVLEHITSIVQRMLEDKGVKAATIEPETELLGGAISIDSLDLAMLVRELEDVVGHDPFAEGFIEFRTVGELAKLYAK
;
A
#
# COMPACT_ATOMS: atom_id res chain seq x y z
N MET A 1 -0.81 9.54 -12.33
CA MET A 1 0.36 9.43 -11.43
C MET A 1 1.03 8.12 -11.80
N THR A 2 2.34 8.10 -12.01
CA THR A 2 2.99 6.89 -12.52
C THR A 2 3.01 5.80 -11.47
N GLU A 3 3.10 4.53 -11.88
CA GLU A 3 3.22 3.39 -10.96
C GLU A 3 4.38 3.56 -9.97
N ALA A 4 5.52 4.09 -10.45
CA ALA A 4 6.68 4.38 -9.60
C ALA A 4 6.39 5.42 -8.51
N GLN A 5 5.63 6.48 -8.84
CA GLN A 5 5.22 7.48 -7.86
C GLN A 5 4.25 6.88 -6.83
N VAL A 6 3.30 6.07 -7.27
CA VAL A 6 2.37 5.37 -6.36
C VAL A 6 3.15 4.45 -5.42
N LEU A 7 4.12 3.71 -5.94
CA LEU A 7 4.98 2.83 -5.16
C LEU A 7 5.76 3.57 -4.07
N GLU A 8 6.31 4.75 -4.39
CA GLU A 8 7.00 5.62 -3.41
C GLU A 8 6.05 6.09 -2.31
N HIS A 9 4.81 6.45 -2.65
CA HIS A 9 3.79 6.83 -1.68
C HIS A 9 3.39 5.65 -0.78
N ILE A 10 3.12 4.47 -1.37
CA ILE A 10 2.80 3.26 -0.59
C ILE A 10 3.95 2.95 0.38
N THR A 11 5.18 2.96 -0.11
CA THR A 11 6.38 2.69 0.70
C THR A 11 6.47 3.67 1.87
N SER A 12 6.28 4.96 1.62
CA SER A 12 6.35 6.00 2.65
C SER A 12 5.27 5.85 3.71
N ILE A 13 4.05 5.49 3.32
CA ILE A 13 2.92 5.26 4.25
C ILE A 13 3.21 4.01 5.09
N VAL A 14 3.53 2.88 4.43
CA VAL A 14 3.82 1.61 5.10
C VAL A 14 4.98 1.74 6.07
N GLN A 15 6.07 2.42 5.69
CA GLN A 15 7.20 2.66 6.59
C GLN A 15 6.80 3.45 7.83
N ARG A 16 6.01 4.52 7.68
CA ARG A 16 5.48 5.29 8.81
C ARG A 16 4.62 4.43 9.74
N MET A 17 3.74 3.61 9.19
CA MET A 17 2.89 2.70 9.97
C MET A 17 3.71 1.66 10.75
N LEU A 18 4.79 1.14 10.14
CA LEU A 18 5.71 0.21 10.81
C LEU A 18 6.51 0.92 11.91
N GLU A 19 6.99 2.14 11.66
CA GLU A 19 7.69 2.96 12.65
C GLU A 19 6.81 3.29 13.85
N ASP A 20 5.55 3.67 13.63
CA ASP A 20 4.56 3.94 14.68
C ASP A 20 4.29 2.71 15.56
N LYS A 21 4.42 1.51 14.99
CA LYS A 21 4.33 0.23 15.71
C LYS A 21 5.63 -0.19 16.39
N GLY A 22 6.71 0.59 16.24
CA GLY A 22 8.05 0.25 16.75
C GLY A 22 8.71 -0.91 16.01
N VAL A 23 8.21 -1.26 14.83
CA VAL A 23 8.82 -2.27 13.95
C VAL A 23 9.93 -1.60 13.15
N LYS A 24 11.09 -2.26 13.02
CA LYS A 24 12.17 -1.71 12.19
C LYS A 24 11.71 -1.56 10.75
N ALA A 25 12.11 -0.45 10.13
CA ALA A 25 11.89 -0.19 8.72
C ALA A 25 12.27 -1.43 7.88
N ALA A 26 11.26 -2.02 7.24
CA ALA A 26 11.45 -3.09 6.28
C ALA A 26 11.72 -2.48 4.90
N THR A 27 12.56 -3.12 4.10
CA THR A 27 12.67 -2.80 2.68
C THR A 27 11.35 -3.20 2.02
N ILE A 28 10.67 -2.22 1.42
CA ILE A 28 9.45 -2.45 0.67
C ILE A 28 9.81 -2.51 -0.82
N GLU A 29 9.69 -3.71 -1.39
CA GLU A 29 9.84 -3.97 -2.84
C GLU A 29 8.49 -4.29 -3.49
N PRO A 30 8.34 -4.17 -4.83
CA PRO A 30 7.08 -4.44 -5.53
C PRO A 30 6.50 -5.85 -5.28
N GLU A 31 7.34 -6.83 -5.01
CA GLU A 31 6.94 -8.21 -4.70
C GLU A 31 6.55 -8.41 -3.22
N THR A 32 6.70 -7.38 -2.38
CA THR A 32 6.39 -7.47 -0.94
C THR A 32 4.90 -7.71 -0.76
N GLU A 33 4.56 -8.81 -0.09
CA GLU A 33 3.18 -9.12 0.27
C GLU A 33 2.68 -8.19 1.38
N LEU A 34 1.52 -7.58 1.14
CA LEU A 34 0.89 -6.64 2.07
C LEU A 34 0.21 -7.33 3.26
N LEU A 35 -0.37 -8.52 3.06
CA LEU A 35 -1.04 -9.27 4.12
C LEU A 35 -0.41 -10.64 4.29
N GLY A 36 -0.15 -11.02 5.54
CA GLY A 36 0.36 -12.37 5.87
C GLY A 36 1.82 -12.63 5.45
N GLY A 37 2.50 -11.61 4.93
CA GLY A 37 3.87 -11.69 4.43
C GLY A 37 4.93 -11.27 5.43
N ALA A 38 6.05 -10.75 4.91
CA ALA A 38 7.22 -10.33 5.70
C ALA A 38 7.00 -9.03 6.49
N ILE A 39 6.01 -8.22 6.11
CA ILE A 39 5.68 -6.97 6.80
C ILE A 39 4.52 -7.17 7.77
N SER A 40 4.60 -6.53 8.93
CA SER A 40 3.58 -6.61 9.99
C SER A 40 2.39 -5.68 9.72
N ILE A 41 1.74 -5.87 8.57
CA ILE A 41 0.51 -5.19 8.16
C ILE A 41 -0.66 -6.16 8.34
N ASP A 42 -1.70 -5.69 9.03
CA ASP A 42 -2.97 -6.39 9.21
C ASP A 42 -4.07 -5.80 8.31
N SER A 43 -5.28 -6.36 8.37
CA SER A 43 -6.41 -5.90 7.56
C SER A 43 -6.84 -4.46 7.88
N LEU A 44 -6.62 -3.99 9.11
CA LEU A 44 -6.95 -2.62 9.51
C LEU A 44 -5.91 -1.64 8.94
N ASP A 45 -4.63 -1.99 9.02
CA ASP A 45 -3.57 -1.22 8.37
C ASP A 45 -3.80 -1.10 6.87
N LEU A 46 -4.16 -2.21 6.22
CA LEU A 46 -4.44 -2.18 4.79
C LEU A 46 -5.59 -1.23 4.45
N ALA A 47 -6.67 -1.23 5.25
CA ALA A 47 -7.77 -0.31 5.06
C ALA A 47 -7.34 1.16 5.23
N MET A 48 -6.46 1.45 6.20
CA MET A 48 -5.89 2.79 6.39
C MET A 48 -4.99 3.20 5.22
N LEU A 49 -4.13 2.29 4.74
CA LEU A 49 -3.27 2.52 3.58
C LEU A 49 -4.07 2.87 2.33
N VAL A 50 -5.10 2.06 2.01
CA VAL A 50 -6.00 2.29 0.87
C VAL A 50 -6.67 3.66 0.98
N ARG A 51 -7.10 4.05 2.18
CA ARG A 51 -7.74 5.34 2.42
C ARG A 51 -6.79 6.52 2.25
N GLU A 52 -5.58 6.44 2.80
CA GLU A 52 -4.55 7.48 2.61
C GLU A 52 -4.15 7.61 1.14
N LEU A 53 -4.05 6.49 0.41
CA LEU A 53 -3.76 6.52 -1.03
C LEU A 53 -4.90 7.15 -1.82
N GLU A 54 -6.16 6.86 -1.50
CA GLU A 54 -7.31 7.51 -2.12
C GLU A 54 -7.25 9.04 -1.95
N ASP A 55 -6.93 9.52 -0.73
CA ASP A 55 -6.81 10.95 -0.45
C ASP A 55 -5.64 11.61 -1.22
N VAL A 56 -4.53 10.90 -1.43
CA VAL A 56 -3.36 11.40 -2.17
C VAL A 56 -3.55 11.34 -3.69
N VAL A 57 -4.05 10.23 -4.21
CA VAL A 57 -4.17 9.97 -5.66
C VAL A 57 -5.49 10.50 -6.23
N GLY A 58 -6.47 10.75 -5.37
CA GLY A 58 -7.76 11.37 -5.71
C GLY A 58 -8.73 10.43 -6.44
N HIS A 59 -8.54 9.12 -6.36
CA HIS A 59 -9.49 8.14 -6.85
C HIS A 59 -9.39 6.81 -6.10
N ASP A 60 -10.49 6.07 -6.10
CA ASP A 60 -10.60 4.74 -5.51
C ASP A 60 -10.73 3.67 -6.63
N PRO A 61 -9.73 2.81 -6.83
CA PRO A 61 -9.81 1.71 -7.80
C PRO A 61 -10.80 0.62 -7.39
N PHE A 62 -11.29 0.61 -6.15
CA PHE A 62 -12.24 -0.36 -5.63
C PHE A 62 -13.71 0.10 -5.70
N ALA A 63 -13.96 1.31 -6.21
CA ALA A 63 -15.30 1.91 -6.26
C ALA A 63 -16.32 1.07 -7.07
N GLU A 64 -15.85 0.31 -8.06
CA GLU A 64 -16.68 -0.58 -8.89
C GLU A 64 -16.68 -2.05 -8.42
N GLY A 65 -15.96 -2.35 -7.34
CA GLY A 65 -15.84 -3.70 -6.78
C GLY A 65 -14.44 -3.98 -6.25
N PHE A 66 -14.34 -4.98 -5.38
CA PHE A 66 -13.06 -5.42 -4.84
C PHE A 66 -12.21 -6.08 -5.93
N ILE A 67 -10.97 -5.61 -6.07
CA ILE A 67 -9.96 -6.20 -6.96
C ILE A 67 -8.97 -6.94 -6.07
N GLU A 68 -8.74 -8.22 -6.35
CA GLU A 68 -7.74 -8.99 -5.59
C GLU A 68 -6.34 -8.46 -5.89
N PHE A 69 -5.59 -8.15 -4.83
CA PHE A 69 -4.17 -7.84 -4.86
C PHE A 69 -3.50 -8.45 -3.63
N ARG A 70 -2.23 -8.77 -3.75
CA ARG A 70 -1.40 -9.35 -2.68
C ARG A 70 -0.17 -8.54 -2.42
N THR A 71 0.44 -7.98 -3.48
CA THR A 71 1.71 -7.27 -3.35
C THR A 71 1.56 -5.76 -3.43
N VAL A 72 2.58 -5.06 -2.95
CA VAL A 72 2.71 -3.61 -3.06
C VAL A 72 2.69 -3.16 -4.53
N GLY A 73 3.36 -3.88 -5.42
CA GLY A 73 3.38 -3.56 -6.85
C GLY A 73 2.02 -3.75 -7.53
N GLU A 74 1.25 -4.77 -7.13
CA GLU A 74 -0.12 -4.95 -7.61
C GLU A 74 -1.01 -3.79 -7.15
N LEU A 75 -0.93 -3.39 -5.88
CA LEU A 75 -1.63 -2.22 -5.37
C LEU A 75 -1.23 -0.94 -6.13
N ALA A 76 0.07 -0.74 -6.39
CA ALA A 76 0.56 0.43 -7.12
C ALA A 76 -0.03 0.53 -8.53
N LYS A 77 -0.16 -0.60 -9.22
CA LYS A 77 -0.79 -0.67 -10.55
C LYS A 77 -2.26 -0.31 -10.54
N LEU A 78 -3.00 -0.63 -9.48
CA LEU A 78 -4.42 -0.29 -9.36
C LEU A 78 -4.64 1.23 -9.29
N TYR A 79 -3.73 1.96 -8.64
CA TYR A 79 -3.79 3.41 -8.49
C TYR A 79 -3.04 4.19 -9.58
N ALA A 80 -2.27 3.50 -10.44
CA ALA A 80 -1.52 4.15 -11.52
C ALA A 80 -2.46 4.68 -12.61
N LYS A 81 -2.16 5.89 -13.11
CA LYS A 81 -2.84 6.53 -14.25
C LYS A 81 -1.84 7.17 -15.19
#